data_AF-A0A7W9UV64-F1
#
_entry.id   AF-A0A7W9UV64-F1
#
_cell.length_a   1.000
_cell.length_b   1.000
_cell.length_c   1.000
_cell.angle_alpha   90.00
_cell.angle_beta   90.00
_cell.angle_gamma   90.00
#
_symmetry.space_group_name_H-M   'P 1'
#
loop_
_entity.id
_entity.type
_entity.pdbx_description
1 polymer ?
#
loop_
_entity_poly.entity_id
_entity_poly.type
_entity_poly.pdbx_seq_one_letter_code
_entity_poly.pdbx_strand_id
1 'polypeptide(L)' 'MQHYAFLLDDELFDRAYRRLCDRGIERWADPQMCRPDEINNEHGGRGVYFKDPAGHLIELITRPYL' A
#
# COMPACT_ATOMS: atom_id res chain seq x y z
N MET A 1 -16.01 -2.04 7.05
CA MET A 1 -14.99 -2.26 6.00
C MET A 1 -15.09 -1.11 5.01
N GLN A 2 -14.02 -0.36 4.82
CA GLN A 2 -13.93 0.72 3.82
C GLN A 2 -12.57 0.64 3.14
N HIS A 3 -12.43 1.31 2.00
CA HIS A 3 -11.19 1.40 1.26
C HIS A 3 -10.76 2.87 1.14
N TYR A 4 -9.54 3.18 1.57
CA TYR A 4 -8.96 4.51 1.49
C TYR A 4 -7.62 4.47 0.77
N ALA A 5 -7.51 5.20 -0.34
CA ALA A 5 -6.28 5.32 -1.10
C ALA A 5 -5.63 6.69 -0.87
N PHE A 6 -4.33 6.68 -0.58
CA PHE A 6 -3.51 7.88 -0.39
C PHE A 6 -2.49 7.97 -1.52
N LEU A 7 -2.55 9.06 -2.28
CA LEU A 7 -1.53 9.40 -3.26
C LEU A 7 -0.35 10.07 -2.56
N LEU A 8 0.84 9.50 -2.72
CA LEU A 8 2.09 9.96 -2.13
C LEU A 8 3.12 10.29 -3.21
N ASP A 9 4.12 11.09 -2.85
CA ASP A 9 5.37 11.09 -3.61
C ASP A 9 6.21 9.83 -3.30
N ASP A 10 7.25 9.62 -4.10
CA ASP A 10 8.07 8.42 -4.01
C ASP A 10 8.85 8.32 -2.68
N GLU A 11 9.31 9.44 -2.14
CA GLU A 11 10.08 9.47 -0.89
C GLU A 11 9.20 9.13 0.32
N LEU A 12 7.98 9.67 0.37
CA LEU A 12 7.01 9.37 1.42
C LEU A 12 6.53 7.93 1.33
N PHE A 13 6.38 7.38 0.11
CA PHE A 13 6.09 5.96 -0.07
C PHE A 13 7.19 5.09 0.54
N ASP A 14 8.47 5.37 0.28
CA ASP A 14 9.59 4.61 0.83
C ASP A 14 9.62 4.64 2.37
N ARG A 15 9.42 5.82 2.95
CA ARG A 15 9.36 5.97 4.41
C ARG A 15 8.18 5.21 5.02
N ALA A 16 7.01 5.29 4.39
CA ALA A 16 5.81 4.59 4.85
C ALA A 16 5.97 3.07 4.74
N TYR A 17 6.43 2.58 3.58
CA TYR A 17 6.66 1.16 3.34
C TYR A 17 7.68 0.58 4.31
N ARG A 18 8.81 1.27 4.53
CA ARG A 18 9.80 0.86 5.53
C ARG A 18 9.19 0.75 6.93
N ARG A 19 8.34 1.70 7.33
CA ARG A 19 7.64 1.65 8.62
C ARG A 19 6.68 0.47 8.73
N LEU A 20 6.02 0.07 7.64
CA LEU A 20 5.17 -1.14 7.61
C LEU A 20 6.04 -2.39 7.81
N CYS A 21 7.17 -2.49 7.10
CA CYS A 21 8.13 -3.59 7.24
C CYS A 21 8.71 -3.69 8.65
N ASP A 22 9.23 -2.58 9.19
CA ASP A 22 9.88 -2.53 10.51
C ASP A 22 8.90 -2.93 11.64
N ARG A 23 7.59 -2.77 11.42
CA ARG A 23 6.54 -3.13 12.38
C ARG A 23 5.93 -4.51 12.13
N GLY A 24 6.37 -5.23 11.10
CA GLY A 24 5.80 -6.53 10.71
C GLY A 24 4.33 -6.44 10.33
N ILE A 25 3.90 -5.30 9.76
CA ILE A 25 2.51 -5.14 9.30
C ILE A 25 2.34 -5.91 8.00
N GLU A 26 1.34 -6.79 8.00
CA GLU A 26 0.94 -7.56 6.82
C GLU A 26 0.48 -6.61 5.71
N ARG A 27 1.02 -6.84 4.51
CA ARG A 27 0.86 -5.97 3.35
C ARG A 27 0.83 -6.80 2.08
N TRP A 28 0.19 -6.27 1.04
CA TRP A 28 -0.03 -6.97 -0.20
C TRP A 28 0.17 -6.07 -1.42
N ALA A 29 0.51 -6.67 -2.55
CA ALA A 29 0.59 -5.95 -3.83
C ALA A 29 -0.79 -5.73 -4.49
N ASP A 30 -1.81 -6.50 -4.09
CA ASP A 30 -3.15 -6.51 -4.69
C ASP A 30 -4.27 -6.32 -3.63
N PRO A 31 -5.42 -5.73 -4.01
CA PRO A 31 -6.52 -5.50 -3.07
C PRO A 31 -7.22 -6.79 -2.62
N GLN A 32 -7.03 -7.91 -3.34
CA GLN A 32 -7.55 -9.22 -2.99
C GLN A 32 -6.69 -9.94 -1.93
N MET A 33 -5.57 -9.34 -1.51
CA MET A 33 -4.66 -9.88 -0.50
C MET A 33 -4.06 -11.25 -0.87
N CYS A 34 -3.79 -11.47 -2.16
CA CYS A 34 -3.27 -12.72 -2.68
C CYS A 34 -1.74 -12.73 -2.83
N ARG A 35 -1.09 -11.56 -2.80
CA ARG A 35 0.35 -11.38 -2.99
C ARG A 35 0.99 -10.70 -1.77
N PRO A 36 1.23 -11.45 -0.69
CA PRO A 36 1.77 -10.90 0.55
C PRO A 36 3.22 -10.42 0.39
N ASP A 37 3.62 -9.45 1.19
CA ASP A 37 4.98 -8.88 1.28
C ASP A 37 5.52 -8.24 -0.02
N GLU A 38 4.69 -8.08 -1.03
CA GLU A 38 5.01 -7.44 -2.31
C GLU A 38 4.40 -6.03 -2.43
N ILE A 39 4.93 -5.24 -3.38
CA ILE A 39 4.30 -4.02 -3.89
C ILE A 39 3.91 -4.24 -5.36
N ASN A 40 2.88 -3.56 -5.85
CA ASN A 40 2.64 -3.48 -7.29
C ASN A 40 3.47 -2.34 -7.90
N ASN A 41 3.71 -2.44 -9.21
CA ASN A 41 4.34 -1.39 -10.02
C ASN A 41 3.41 -0.97 -11.16
N GLU A 42 2.10 -0.98 -10.91
CA GLU A 42 1.07 -0.71 -11.91
C GLU A 42 1.01 0.80 -12.24
N HIS A 43 0.46 1.13 -13.41
CA HIS A 43 0.28 2.53 -13.86
C HIS A 43 1.58 3.36 -13.87
N GLY A 44 2.75 2.72 -14.00
CA GLY A 44 4.06 3.38 -13.96
C GLY A 44 4.40 3.99 -12.59
N GLY A 45 3.70 3.57 -11.54
CA GLY A 45 3.94 3.95 -10.15
C GLY A 45 4.23 2.75 -9.28
N ARG A 46 4.01 2.92 -7.98
CA ARG A 46 4.11 1.88 -6.96
C ARG A 46 2.86 1.88 -6.12
N GLY A 47 2.46 0.69 -5.66
CA GLY A 47 1.26 0.51 -4.85
C GLY A 47 1.43 -0.55 -3.78
N VAL A 48 0.85 -0.32 -2.59
CA VAL A 48 0.81 -1.32 -1.51
C VAL A 48 -0.49 -1.21 -0.73
N TYR A 49 -1.03 -2.36 -0.35
CA TYR A 49 -2.24 -2.49 0.46
C TYR A 49 -1.89 -3.03 1.85
N PHE A 50 -2.57 -2.55 2.88
CA PHE A 50 -2.50 -3.09 4.24
C PHE A 50 -3.80 -2.78 5.00
N LYS A 51 -4.00 -3.43 6.15
CA LYS A 51 -5.17 -3.15 7.00
C LYS A 51 -4.83 -2.20 8.14
N ASP A 52 -5.71 -1.26 8.41
CA ASP A 52 -5.67 -0.50 9.65
C ASP A 52 -6.21 -1.34 10.83
N PRO A 53 -6.05 -0.88 12.09
CA PRO A 53 -6.54 -1.61 13.26
C PRO A 53 -8.06 -1.85 13.30
N ALA A 54 -8.84 -1.04 12.59
CA ALA A 54 -10.29 -1.22 12.45
C ALA A 54 -10.66 -2.16 11.28
N GLY A 55 -9.68 -2.69 10.56
CA GLY A 55 -9.83 -3.61 9.44
C GLY A 55 -10.18 -2.93 8.13
N HIS A 56 -10.07 -1.61 8.00
CA HIS A 56 -10.18 -0.90 6.73
C HIS A 56 -8.98 -1.22 5.84
N LEU A 57 -9.23 -1.34 4.54
CA LEU A 57 -8.17 -1.52 3.56
C LEU A 57 -7.57 -0.14 3.24
N ILE A 58 -6.29 0.02 3.53
CA ILE A 58 -5.52 1.21 3.22
C ILE A 58 -4.63 0.90 2.02
N GLU A 59 -4.65 1.80 1.06
CA GLU A 59 -3.82 1.75 -0.13
C GLU A 59 -2.90 2.98 -0.16
N LEU A 60 -1.62 2.76 -0.45
CA LEU A 60 -0.68 3.83 -0.80
C LEU A 60 -0.30 3.68 -2.26
N ILE A 61 -0.38 4.75 -3.04
CA ILE A 61 0.00 4.78 -4.46
C ILE A 61 0.91 5.98 -4.76
N THR A 62 1.78 5.87 -5.76
CA THR A 62 2.63 6.99 -6.23
C THR A 62 2.21 7.58 -7.58
N ARG A 63 1.28 6.93 -8.27
CA ARG A 63 0.67 7.43 -9.51
C ARG A 63 -0.85 7.28 -9.45
N PRO A 64 -1.61 8.24 -9.99
CA PRO A 64 -3.06 8.10 -10.12
C PRO A 64 -3.40 7.04 -11.18
N TYR A 65 -4.62 6.52 -11.10
CA TYR A 65 -5.17 5.51 -12.02
C TYR A 65 -5.57 6.03 -13.42
N LEU A 66 -5.35 7.31 -13.70
CA LEU A 66 -5.82 8.01 -14.91
C LEU A 66 -5.05 7.63 -16.17
#